data_AF-A0A816Q0N5-F1
#
_entry.id   AF-A0A816Q0N5-F1
#
_cell.length_a   1.000
_cell.length_b   1.000
_cell.length_c   1.000
_cell.angle_alpha   90.00
_cell.angle_beta   90.00
_cell.angle_gamma   90.00
#
_symmetry.space_group_name_H-M   'P 1'
#
loop_
_entity.id
_entity.type
_entity.pdbx_description
1 polymer ?
#
loop_
_entity_poly.entity_id
_entity_poly.type
_entity_poly.pdbx_seq_one_letter_code
_entity_poly.pdbx_strand_id
1 'polypeptide(L)'
;MNESILNHLFLPHYLPSSVDDDYFLQNNHQYEHMILEYMKEYFNQLESTKETSELPIFSALINCVKHWSILQNPQTCTEANLQSTIMKLTPGNFLPFYFHAQNAAILIEIEKKNVHRPLVSSWQVLLPTQEITSSLVPHFSCFPVTTYRLNDRSQLSSLAHCELLVDFMRNTIEYSKSYKASRQVNETPRVKPTQFVEFGSFRSGHRLQWWNLLAMLELDSLPIAEESVAILIIHSILQYGPLAMDGKPSNNSWCSEAHKQLLEDNFIDELTTRLDRRLDDCELNWQNELVLLVITMITMRMLTICNSTREGKVVNLAIKCRRIGEKWIDLISETIKFTSSPDFSEVE
;
A
#
# COMPACT_ATOMS: atom_id res chain seq x y z
N MET A 1 -2.78 1.74 -8.64
CA MET A 1 -1.29 1.79 -8.53
C MET A 1 -0.79 2.98 -7.71
N ASN A 2 -1.36 4.20 -7.83
CA ASN A 2 -0.90 5.38 -7.06
C ASN A 2 -1.22 5.35 -5.55
N GLU A 3 -2.39 4.81 -5.17
CA GLU A 3 -2.83 4.76 -3.76
C GLU A 3 -1.91 3.91 -2.86
N SER A 4 -1.22 2.92 -3.43
CA SER A 4 -0.34 2.03 -2.66
C SER A 4 0.84 2.80 -2.06
N ILE A 5 1.50 3.67 -2.83
CA ILE A 5 2.73 4.38 -2.40
C ILE A 5 2.50 5.30 -1.21
N LEU A 6 1.33 5.94 -1.13
CA LEU A 6 0.96 6.86 -0.05
C LEU A 6 0.79 6.15 1.28
N ASN A 7 0.30 4.91 1.24
CA ASN A 7 0.16 4.04 2.41
C ASN A 7 1.51 3.50 2.92
N HIS A 8 2.65 3.85 2.32
CA HIS A 8 3.98 3.44 2.79
C HIS A 8 4.82 4.59 3.36
N LEU A 9 4.45 5.84 3.09
CA LEU A 9 5.15 7.01 3.61
C LEU A 9 4.72 7.40 5.04
N PHE A 10 3.49 7.07 5.44
CA PHE A 10 2.94 7.43 6.76
C PHE A 10 2.72 6.28 7.72
N LEU A 11 2.97 5.03 7.30
CA LEU A 11 2.85 3.93 8.25
C LEU A 11 4.13 3.81 9.06
N PRO A 12 4.04 3.77 10.40
CA PRO A 12 5.21 3.69 11.24
C PRO A 12 6.02 2.43 10.89
N HIS A 13 7.34 2.58 10.88
CA HIS A 13 8.30 1.50 10.58
C HIS A 13 8.24 0.34 11.61
N TYR A 14 7.51 0.51 12.72
CA TYR A 14 7.35 -0.44 13.82
C TYR A 14 5.94 -0.35 14.40
N LEU A 15 5.37 -1.48 14.81
CA LEU A 15 4.33 -1.49 15.84
C LEU A 15 4.99 -1.89 17.17
N PRO A 16 4.69 -1.18 18.27
CA PRO A 16 5.45 -1.30 19.49
C PRO A 16 5.19 -2.63 20.21
N SER A 17 6.24 -3.10 20.89
CA SER A 17 6.28 -4.36 21.63
C SER A 17 5.63 -4.30 23.02
N SER A 18 5.31 -3.11 23.51
CA SER A 18 4.62 -2.92 24.79
C SER A 18 3.73 -1.67 24.77
N VAL A 19 2.75 -1.62 25.68
CA VAL A 19 1.79 -0.51 25.84
C VAL A 19 2.47 0.82 26.19
N ASP A 20 3.69 0.76 26.75
CA ASP A 20 4.51 1.93 27.06
C ASP A 20 5.44 2.35 25.90
N ASP A 21 5.61 1.48 24.89
CA ASP A 21 6.41 1.74 23.68
C ASP A 21 5.58 2.39 22.55
N ASP A 22 4.28 2.65 22.77
CA ASP A 22 3.45 3.56 21.95
C ASP A 22 4.03 4.99 22.06
N TYR A 23 5.18 5.19 21.41
CA TYR A 23 5.83 6.47 21.27
C TYR A 23 4.79 7.47 20.76
N PHE A 24 4.39 8.39 21.66
CA PHE A 24 3.80 9.68 21.41
C PHE A 24 3.69 10.02 19.92
N LEU A 25 2.55 9.69 19.29
CA LEU A 25 2.18 10.20 17.95
C LEU A 25 2.22 11.74 17.91
N GLN A 26 2.13 12.40 19.07
CA GLN A 26 2.36 13.83 19.22
C GLN A 26 3.77 14.28 18.82
N ASN A 27 4.81 13.42 18.91
CA ASN A 27 6.20 13.77 18.60
C ASN A 27 6.71 13.18 17.28
N ASN A 28 6.10 12.12 16.72
CA ASN A 28 6.59 11.45 15.50
C ASN A 28 6.39 12.27 14.21
N HIS A 29 5.45 13.21 14.18
CA HIS A 29 5.27 14.10 13.02
C HIS A 29 6.26 15.27 13.00
N GLN A 30 7.00 15.50 14.09
CA GLN A 30 7.95 16.61 14.17
C GLN A 30 9.04 16.53 13.10
N TYR A 31 9.39 15.33 12.64
CA TYR A 31 10.47 15.14 11.65
C TYR A 31 9.96 14.71 10.27
N GLU A 32 8.66 14.56 10.09
CA GLU A 32 8.09 14.09 8.83
C GLU A 32 8.39 15.06 7.68
N HIS A 33 8.25 16.36 7.92
CA HIS A 33 8.63 17.38 6.94
C HIS A 33 10.14 17.35 6.61
N MET A 34 11.00 16.95 7.55
CA MET A 34 12.44 16.76 7.27
C MET A 34 12.68 15.58 6.34
N ILE A 35 11.97 14.47 6.54
CA ILE A 35 12.02 13.31 5.65
C ILE A 35 11.57 13.70 4.23
N LEU A 36 10.49 14.47 4.11
CA LEU A 36 10.00 14.96 2.82
C LEU A 36 11.00 15.91 2.14
N GLU A 37 11.68 16.77 2.90
CA GLU A 37 12.75 17.62 2.35
C GLU A 37 13.97 16.78 1.91
N TYR A 38 14.40 15.77 2.67
CA TYR A 38 15.48 14.87 2.23
C TYR A 38 15.10 14.08 0.96
N MET A 39 13.87 13.59 0.87
CA MET A 39 13.40 12.92 -0.36
C MET A 39 13.38 13.87 -1.55
N LYS A 40 12.91 15.10 -1.35
CA LYS A 40 12.93 16.16 -2.37
C LYS A 40 14.36 16.49 -2.82
N GLU A 41 15.30 16.61 -1.89
CA GLU A 41 16.73 16.82 -2.20
C GLU A 41 17.31 15.65 -3.01
N TYR A 42 17.05 14.41 -2.57
CA TYR A 42 17.46 13.21 -3.29
C TYR A 42 16.89 13.17 -4.71
N PHE A 43 15.60 13.46 -4.87
CA PHE A 43 14.96 13.51 -6.18
C PHE A 43 15.48 14.62 -7.09
N ASN A 44 15.83 15.80 -6.53
CA ASN A 44 16.47 16.87 -7.29
C ASN A 44 17.84 16.44 -7.81
N GLN A 45 18.61 15.69 -7.01
CA GLN A 45 19.89 15.11 -7.45
C GLN A 45 19.67 14.07 -8.55
N LEU A 46 18.66 13.20 -8.39
CA LEU A 46 18.33 12.16 -9.35
C LEU A 46 17.86 12.74 -10.71
N GLU A 47 17.10 13.84 -10.70
CA GLU A 47 16.65 14.53 -11.93
C GLU A 47 17.82 15.20 -12.69
N SER A 48 18.92 15.51 -11.99
CA SER A 48 20.15 16.01 -12.62
C SER A 48 20.92 14.92 -13.38
N THR A 49 20.69 13.64 -13.04
CA THR A 49 21.21 12.48 -13.77
C THR A 49 20.22 12.08 -14.85
N LYS A 50 20.64 12.02 -16.12
CA LYS A 50 19.77 11.77 -17.29
C LYS A 50 19.09 10.38 -17.32
N GLU A 51 19.21 9.57 -16.27
CA GLU A 51 18.70 8.18 -16.20
C GLU A 51 17.20 8.08 -15.84
N THR A 52 16.58 9.14 -15.33
CA THR A 52 15.17 9.09 -14.87
C THR A 52 14.12 9.30 -15.98
N SER A 53 14.54 9.67 -17.19
CA SER A 53 13.62 9.99 -18.29
C SER A 53 12.88 8.79 -18.88
N GLU A 54 13.22 7.56 -18.48
CA GLU A 54 12.69 6.34 -19.12
C GLU A 54 11.34 5.87 -18.56
N LEU A 55 10.91 6.33 -17.37
CA LEU A 55 9.70 5.83 -16.71
C LEU A 55 8.78 6.93 -16.17
N PRO A 56 7.55 7.11 -16.73
CA PRO A 56 6.60 8.16 -16.34
C PRO A 56 6.15 8.17 -14.87
N ILE A 57 6.32 7.05 -14.14
CA ILE A 57 5.98 6.97 -12.71
C ILE A 57 6.92 7.82 -11.85
N PHE A 58 8.21 7.91 -12.20
CA PHE A 58 9.19 8.65 -11.42
C PHE A 58 8.94 10.16 -11.48
N SER A 59 8.56 10.70 -12.64
CA SER A 59 8.22 12.12 -12.75
C SER A 59 6.98 12.48 -11.91
N ALA A 60 5.97 11.60 -11.87
CA ALA A 60 4.81 11.78 -11.00
C ALA A 60 5.20 11.75 -9.51
N LEU A 61 6.09 10.84 -9.10
CA LEU A 61 6.56 10.74 -7.72
C LEU A 61 7.41 11.94 -7.31
N ILE A 62 8.34 12.38 -8.16
CA ILE A 62 9.17 13.57 -7.94
C ILE A 62 8.28 14.80 -7.75
N ASN A 63 7.30 14.99 -8.64
CA ASN A 63 6.34 16.10 -8.53
C ASN A 63 5.49 16.00 -7.25
N CYS A 64 5.02 14.80 -6.91
CA CYS A 64 4.27 14.56 -5.68
C CYS A 64 5.09 15.01 -4.47
N VAL A 65 6.31 14.48 -4.28
CA VAL A 65 7.15 14.78 -3.12
C VAL A 65 7.54 16.27 -3.05
N LYS A 66 7.83 16.90 -4.19
CA LYS A 66 8.09 18.34 -4.26
C LYS A 66 6.92 19.19 -3.78
N HIS A 67 5.71 18.88 -4.23
CA HIS A 67 4.52 19.60 -3.79
C HIS A 67 4.18 19.29 -2.33
N TRP A 68 4.38 18.04 -1.93
CA TRP A 68 3.98 17.56 -0.63
C TRP A 68 4.85 18.06 0.51
N SER A 69 6.17 18.13 0.31
CA SER A 69 7.11 18.77 1.23
C SER A 69 6.75 20.22 1.54
N ILE A 70 6.11 20.93 0.61
CA ILE A 70 5.62 22.29 0.82
C ILE A 70 4.30 22.30 1.59
N LEU A 71 3.36 21.41 1.25
CA LEU A 71 2.00 21.46 1.80
C LEU A 71 1.85 20.77 3.17
N GLN A 72 2.70 19.81 3.51
CA GLN A 72 2.72 19.14 4.82
C GLN A 72 3.78 19.72 5.77
N ASN A 73 4.43 20.82 5.38
CA ASN A 73 5.31 21.55 6.27
C ASN A 73 4.54 22.73 6.90
N PRO A 74 4.38 22.78 8.23
CA PRO A 74 3.63 23.85 8.91
C PRO A 74 4.12 25.27 8.59
N GLN A 75 5.40 25.44 8.25
CA GLN A 75 6.01 26.74 7.96
C GLN A 75 5.69 27.24 6.55
N THR A 76 5.42 26.34 5.61
CA THR A 76 5.23 26.68 4.19
C THR A 76 3.83 26.33 3.66
N CYS A 77 3.06 25.56 4.42
CA CYS A 77 1.66 25.25 4.15
C CYS A 77 0.81 26.53 4.24
N THR A 78 0.48 27.14 3.10
CA THR A 78 -0.34 28.35 2.99
C THR A 78 -1.41 28.14 1.93
N GLU A 79 -2.48 28.92 1.99
CA GLU A 79 -3.59 28.88 1.04
C GLU A 79 -3.10 29.17 -0.38
N ALA A 80 -2.17 30.12 -0.53
CA ALA A 80 -1.57 30.46 -1.81
C ALA A 80 -0.75 29.31 -2.41
N ASN A 81 0.06 28.62 -1.58
CA ASN A 81 0.83 27.46 -2.03
C ASN A 81 -0.08 26.28 -2.39
N LEU A 82 -1.13 26.06 -1.59
CA LEU A 82 -2.12 25.02 -1.85
C LEU A 82 -2.86 25.29 -3.16
N GLN A 83 -3.37 26.51 -3.35
CA GLN A 83 -4.09 26.93 -4.55
C GLN A 83 -3.20 26.78 -5.79
N SER A 84 -1.95 27.27 -5.72
CA SER A 84 -0.96 27.18 -6.81
C SER A 84 -0.65 25.72 -7.17
N THR A 85 -0.49 24.86 -6.17
CA THR A 85 -0.22 23.43 -6.36
C THR A 85 -1.42 22.73 -6.99
N ILE A 86 -2.61 22.94 -6.43
CA ILE A 86 -3.85 22.40 -6.95
C ILE A 86 -4.08 22.84 -8.38
N MET A 87 -3.68 24.05 -8.80
CA MET A 87 -3.79 24.57 -10.18
C MET A 87 -2.70 24.08 -11.15
N LYS A 88 -1.56 23.61 -10.63
CA LYS A 88 -0.44 23.08 -11.43
C LYS A 88 -0.46 21.57 -11.62
N LEU A 89 -1.20 20.83 -10.81
CA LEU A 89 -1.38 19.37 -10.93
C LEU A 89 -1.78 18.97 -12.36
N THR A 90 -1.04 18.05 -12.97
CA THR A 90 -1.28 17.57 -14.35
C THR A 90 -1.87 16.16 -14.35
N PRO A 91 -2.48 15.71 -15.46
CA PRO A 91 -3.02 14.35 -15.54
C PRO A 91 -1.95 13.29 -15.30
N GLY A 92 -2.27 12.31 -14.44
CA GLY A 92 -1.31 11.28 -14.00
C GLY A 92 -0.40 11.71 -12.84
N ASN A 93 -0.49 12.95 -12.36
CA ASN A 93 0.06 13.36 -11.06
C ASN A 93 -1.02 13.22 -9.99
N PHE A 94 -0.58 13.08 -8.75
CA PHE A 94 -1.43 12.93 -7.59
C PHE A 94 -0.88 13.76 -6.43
N LEU A 95 -1.76 14.14 -5.52
CA LEU A 95 -1.44 14.99 -4.39
C LEU A 95 -2.10 14.46 -3.11
N PRO A 96 -1.33 13.82 -2.23
CA PRO A 96 -1.81 13.39 -0.93
C PRO A 96 -1.90 14.53 0.08
N PHE A 97 -2.89 14.44 0.94
CA PHE A 97 -3.06 15.23 2.15
C PHE A 97 -3.25 14.30 3.32
N TYR A 98 -2.50 14.51 4.39
CA TYR A 98 -2.73 13.89 5.67
C TYR A 98 -3.18 14.95 6.66
N PHE A 99 -4.23 14.63 7.41
CA PHE A 99 -4.84 15.48 8.42
C PHE A 99 -4.61 14.81 9.78
N HIS A 100 -3.48 15.13 10.41
CA HIS A 100 -3.02 14.49 11.65
C HIS A 100 -4.10 14.49 12.73
N ALA A 101 -4.73 15.64 12.94
CA ALA A 101 -5.72 15.83 13.99
C ALA A 101 -6.99 14.99 13.80
N GLN A 102 -7.28 14.55 12.58
CA GLN A 102 -8.45 13.74 12.23
C GLN A 102 -8.09 12.28 11.94
N ASN A 103 -6.80 11.92 11.99
CA ASN A 103 -6.28 10.64 11.53
C ASN A 103 -6.89 10.23 10.19
N ALA A 104 -6.91 11.16 9.24
CA ALA A 104 -7.57 11.01 7.95
C ALA A 104 -6.68 11.51 6.82
N ALA A 105 -6.86 10.96 5.64
CA ALA A 105 -6.12 11.38 4.45
C ALA A 105 -7.05 11.57 3.26
N ILE A 106 -6.63 12.47 2.37
CA ILE A 106 -7.26 12.71 1.08
C ILE A 106 -6.21 12.56 -0.01
N LEU A 107 -6.60 11.98 -1.14
CA LEU A 107 -5.83 11.95 -2.37
C LEU A 107 -6.55 12.75 -3.44
N ILE A 108 -5.86 13.69 -4.05
CA ILE A 108 -6.35 14.43 -5.21
C ILE A 108 -5.59 13.96 -6.46
N GLU A 109 -6.31 13.49 -7.47
CA GLU A 109 -5.75 13.08 -8.76
C GLU A 109 -6.41 13.84 -9.90
N ILE A 110 -5.70 14.05 -11.01
CA ILE A 110 -6.28 14.58 -12.24
C ILE A 110 -6.48 13.46 -13.25
N GLU A 111 -7.72 13.29 -13.71
CA GLU A 111 -8.09 12.25 -14.66
C GLU A 111 -7.39 12.46 -16.02
N LYS A 112 -6.79 11.38 -16.55
CA LYS A 112 -6.07 11.40 -17.86
C LYS A 112 -6.94 11.93 -19.01
N LYS A 113 -8.25 11.66 -18.95
CA LYS A 113 -9.21 12.00 -20.01
C LYS A 113 -9.84 13.39 -19.83
N ASN A 114 -9.78 13.98 -18.63
CA ASN A 114 -10.42 15.27 -18.35
C ASN A 114 -9.65 16.07 -17.30
N VAL A 115 -8.83 17.01 -17.77
CA VAL A 115 -7.94 17.84 -16.94
C VAL A 115 -8.70 18.75 -15.96
N HIS A 116 -9.96 19.05 -16.25
CA HIS A 116 -10.79 19.94 -15.44
C HIS A 116 -11.50 19.22 -14.29
N ARG A 117 -11.48 17.88 -14.26
CA ARG A 117 -12.24 17.08 -13.29
C ARG A 117 -11.30 16.31 -12.36
N PRO A 118 -11.00 16.87 -11.17
CA PRO A 118 -10.23 16.15 -10.20
C PRO A 118 -11.04 15.02 -9.56
N LEU A 119 -10.32 13.97 -9.23
CA LEU A 119 -10.77 12.84 -8.42
C LEU A 119 -10.27 13.06 -7.00
N VAL A 120 -11.17 12.93 -6.03
CA VAL A 120 -10.87 13.10 -4.61
C VAL A 120 -11.24 11.82 -3.89
N SER A 121 -10.25 11.06 -3.45
CA SER A 121 -10.44 9.89 -2.58
C SER A 121 -10.18 10.31 -1.14
N SER A 122 -10.98 9.87 -0.19
CA SER A 122 -10.76 10.13 1.25
C SER A 122 -10.83 8.83 2.04
N TRP A 123 -9.97 8.70 3.04
CA TRP A 123 -9.94 7.53 3.92
C TRP A 123 -9.53 7.90 5.34
N GLN A 124 -9.89 7.03 6.27
CA GLN A 124 -9.39 7.11 7.64
C GLN A 124 -8.06 6.34 7.68
N VAL A 125 -7.04 6.97 8.25
CA VAL A 125 -5.76 6.30 8.51
C VAL A 125 -5.94 5.38 9.72
N LEU A 126 -5.16 4.30 9.79
CA LEU A 126 -5.29 3.32 10.87
C LEU A 126 -5.13 3.99 12.23
N LEU A 127 -6.03 3.67 13.16
CA LEU A 127 -5.91 4.15 14.55
C LEU A 127 -4.75 3.42 15.25
N PRO A 128 -4.12 4.04 16.26
CA PRO A 128 -3.15 3.37 17.10
C PRO A 128 -3.73 2.07 17.68
N THR A 129 -2.89 1.04 17.81
CA THR A 129 -3.32 -0.27 18.31
C THR A 129 -3.99 -0.16 19.68
N GLN A 130 -3.52 0.75 20.55
CA GLN A 130 -4.14 1.01 21.84
C GLN A 130 -5.57 1.54 21.73
N GLU A 131 -5.89 2.43 20.78
CA GLU A 131 -7.26 2.92 20.57
C GLU A 131 -8.17 1.83 20.01
N ILE A 132 -7.66 1.01 19.10
CA ILE A 132 -8.40 -0.13 18.53
C ILE A 132 -8.70 -1.18 19.59
N THR A 133 -7.72 -1.50 20.44
CA THR A 133 -7.80 -2.57 21.45
C THR A 133 -8.51 -2.13 22.74
N SER A 134 -8.52 -0.83 23.07
CA SER A 134 -9.16 -0.31 24.28
C SER A 134 -10.64 0.06 24.11
N SER A 135 -11.13 0.27 22.88
CA SER A 135 -12.53 0.61 22.68
C SER A 135 -13.41 -0.64 22.53
N LEU A 136 -14.51 -0.63 23.28
CA LEU A 136 -15.57 -1.65 23.28
C LEU A 136 -16.46 -1.57 22.03
N VAL A 137 -16.24 -0.57 21.17
CA VAL A 137 -17.07 -0.30 19.99
C VAL A 137 -16.31 -0.71 18.73
N PRO A 138 -16.95 -1.41 17.77
CA PRO A 138 -16.33 -1.72 16.50
C PRO A 138 -15.88 -0.43 15.78
N HIS A 139 -14.60 -0.36 15.43
CA HIS A 139 -14.09 0.72 14.58
C HIS A 139 -14.23 0.32 13.12
N PHE A 140 -14.79 1.23 12.33
CA PHE A 140 -14.85 1.10 10.88
C PHE A 140 -13.72 1.95 10.30
N SER A 141 -12.64 1.35 9.79
CA SER A 141 -11.75 2.08 8.89
C SER A 141 -12.16 1.79 7.46
N CYS A 142 -12.55 2.85 6.76
CA CYS A 142 -12.74 2.79 5.33
C CYS A 142 -11.38 3.00 4.66
N PHE A 143 -10.93 2.02 3.88
CA PHE A 143 -9.88 2.19 2.87
C PHE A 143 -10.32 3.29 1.87
N PRO A 144 -9.47 3.89 1.02
CA PRO A 144 -9.95 4.73 -0.08
C PRO A 144 -10.89 3.89 -0.95
N VAL A 145 -12.20 4.07 -0.78
CA VAL A 145 -13.21 3.35 -1.57
C VAL A 145 -14.17 4.32 -2.24
N THR A 146 -14.30 5.56 -1.76
CA THR A 146 -15.15 6.56 -2.40
C THR A 146 -14.32 7.66 -3.04
N THR A 147 -14.02 7.49 -4.32
CA THR A 147 -13.48 8.54 -5.16
C THR A 147 -14.61 9.43 -5.66
N TYR A 148 -14.69 10.65 -5.14
CA TYR A 148 -15.62 11.66 -5.61
C TYR A 148 -15.03 12.39 -6.81
N ARG A 149 -15.78 12.42 -7.92
CA ARG A 149 -15.40 13.20 -9.10
C ARG A 149 -16.00 14.59 -8.97
N LEU A 150 -15.15 15.61 -8.95
CA LEU A 150 -15.60 16.99 -8.98
C LEU A 150 -15.88 17.43 -10.42
N ASN A 151 -16.84 18.35 -10.56
CA ASN A 151 -17.24 18.86 -11.87
C ASN A 151 -16.21 19.82 -12.46
N ASP A 152 -15.51 20.56 -11.59
CA ASP A 152 -14.49 21.54 -11.94
C ASP A 152 -13.44 21.64 -10.84
N ARG A 153 -12.17 21.69 -11.27
CA ARG A 153 -10.98 21.96 -10.47
C ARG A 153 -11.05 23.27 -9.70
N SER A 154 -11.75 24.28 -10.23
CA SER A 154 -11.96 25.57 -9.56
C SER A 154 -12.60 25.43 -8.17
N GLN A 155 -13.34 24.33 -7.93
CA GLN A 155 -13.94 24.03 -6.63
C GLN A 155 -12.86 23.83 -5.55
N LEU A 156 -11.77 23.15 -5.89
CA LEU A 156 -10.65 22.89 -4.97
C LEU A 156 -9.69 24.07 -4.82
N SER A 157 -9.57 24.92 -5.84
CA SER A 157 -8.70 26.09 -5.82
C SER A 157 -9.40 27.37 -5.36
N SER A 158 -10.65 27.29 -4.92
CA SER A 158 -11.32 28.44 -4.30
C SER A 158 -10.68 28.77 -2.94
N LEU A 159 -10.65 30.06 -2.61
CA LEU A 159 -10.03 30.54 -1.37
C LEU A 159 -10.62 29.83 -0.13
N ALA A 160 -11.95 29.76 -0.05
CA ALA A 160 -12.64 29.12 1.07
C ALA A 160 -12.28 27.63 1.23
N HIS A 161 -12.09 26.88 0.13
CA HIS A 161 -11.66 25.48 0.23
C HIS A 161 -10.20 25.35 0.62
N CYS A 162 -9.34 26.24 0.12
CA CYS A 162 -7.93 26.24 0.50
C CYS A 162 -7.75 26.60 1.99
N GLU A 163 -8.46 27.61 2.48
CA GLU A 163 -8.51 27.97 3.90
C GLU A 163 -8.96 26.77 4.75
N LEU A 164 -10.04 26.10 4.35
CA LEU A 164 -10.56 24.93 5.07
C LEU A 164 -9.55 23.77 5.11
N LEU A 165 -8.88 23.48 4.00
CA LEU A 165 -7.89 22.40 3.94
C LEU A 165 -6.63 22.73 4.76
N VAL A 166 -6.17 23.97 4.74
CA VAL A 166 -5.07 24.45 5.58
C VAL A 166 -5.47 24.38 7.06
N ASP A 167 -6.69 24.76 7.39
CA ASP A 167 -7.24 24.66 8.74
C ASP A 167 -7.31 23.21 9.21
N PHE A 168 -7.79 22.27 8.38
CA PHE A 168 -7.78 20.84 8.69
C PHE A 168 -6.37 20.28 8.92
N MET A 169 -5.36 20.74 8.16
CA MET A 169 -3.98 20.30 8.34
C MET A 169 -3.36 20.83 9.64
N ARG A 170 -3.84 21.96 10.15
CA ARG A 170 -3.27 22.65 11.33
C ARG A 170 -4.03 22.38 12.62
N ASN A 171 -5.34 22.17 12.54
CA ASN A 171 -6.24 22.23 13.68
C ASN A 171 -7.12 20.98 13.82
N THR A 172 -7.49 20.69 15.07
CA THR A 172 -8.51 19.68 15.38
C THR A 172 -9.88 20.31 15.26
N ILE A 173 -10.64 19.98 14.21
CA ILE A 173 -12.04 20.39 14.11
C ILE A 173 -12.90 19.42 14.94
N GLU A 174 -13.39 19.91 16.08
CA GLU A 174 -14.39 19.19 16.87
C GLU A 174 -15.76 19.25 16.17
N TYR A 175 -16.19 18.13 15.57
CA TYR A 175 -17.58 18.00 15.13
C TYR A 175 -18.47 17.73 16.34
N SER A 176 -19.49 18.58 16.55
CA SER A 176 -20.51 18.34 17.58
C SER A 176 -21.14 16.96 17.38
N LYS A 177 -21.24 16.17 18.45
CA LYS A 177 -21.60 14.73 18.45
C LYS A 177 -23.02 14.40 17.94
N SER A 178 -23.76 15.36 17.38
CA SER A 178 -25.19 15.21 17.03
C SER A 178 -25.47 14.52 15.68
N TYR A 179 -24.46 14.29 14.82
CA TYR A 179 -24.69 13.85 13.43
C TYR A 179 -24.33 12.38 13.10
N LYS A 180 -24.14 11.51 14.10
CA LYS A 180 -23.81 10.08 13.87
C LYS A 180 -24.97 9.21 13.38
N ALA A 181 -26.18 9.75 13.20
CA ALA A 181 -27.38 8.95 12.92
C ALA A 181 -27.82 8.85 11.44
N SER A 182 -27.17 9.54 10.48
CA SER A 182 -27.75 9.66 9.12
C SER A 182 -26.82 9.39 7.95
N ARG A 183 -25.59 8.92 8.15
CA ARG A 183 -24.78 8.40 7.04
C ARG A 183 -25.04 6.90 6.88
N GLN A 184 -26.00 6.55 6.05
CA GLN A 184 -25.91 5.30 5.27
C GLN A 184 -24.68 5.45 4.37
N VAL A 185 -23.52 5.09 4.90
CA VAL A 185 -22.34 4.78 4.07
C VAL A 185 -22.79 3.61 3.20
N ASN A 186 -22.78 3.78 1.88
CA ASN A 186 -23.00 2.69 0.94
C ASN A 186 -22.12 1.53 1.39
N GLU A 187 -22.77 0.44 1.80
CA GLU A 187 -22.13 -0.68 2.47
C GLU A 187 -21.04 -1.24 1.56
N THR A 188 -19.78 -0.94 1.89
CA THR A 188 -18.65 -1.73 1.42
C THR A 188 -18.85 -3.18 1.89
N PRO A 189 -18.32 -4.18 1.17
CA PRO A 189 -18.38 -5.56 1.63
C PRO A 189 -17.88 -5.60 3.07
N ARG A 190 -18.74 -6.05 4.00
CA ARG A 190 -18.44 -6.08 5.42
C ARG A 190 -17.24 -7.01 5.65
N VAL A 191 -16.03 -6.46 5.70
CA VAL A 191 -14.83 -7.18 6.14
C VAL A 191 -15.07 -7.60 7.58
N LYS A 192 -14.83 -8.88 7.90
CA LYS A 192 -15.03 -9.36 9.27
C LYS A 192 -14.09 -8.57 10.20
N PRO A 193 -14.51 -8.19 11.42
CA PRO A 193 -13.66 -7.44 12.35
C PRO A 193 -12.27 -8.07 12.57
N THR A 194 -12.19 -9.41 12.54
CA THR A 194 -10.93 -10.15 12.64
C THR A 194 -10.02 -9.94 11.43
N GLN A 195 -10.58 -9.95 10.22
CA GLN A 195 -9.83 -9.67 8.99
C GLN A 195 -9.34 -8.23 8.95
N PHE A 196 -10.14 -7.30 9.46
CA PHE A 196 -9.74 -5.91 9.55
C PHE A 196 -8.54 -5.70 10.48
N VAL A 197 -8.57 -6.31 11.67
CA VAL A 197 -7.44 -6.26 12.62
C VAL A 197 -6.20 -6.87 12.00
N GLU A 198 -6.33 -8.05 11.38
CA GLU A 198 -5.20 -8.76 10.79
C GLU A 198 -4.61 -8.05 9.58
N PHE A 199 -5.45 -7.45 8.74
CA PHE A 199 -5.01 -6.60 7.64
C PHE A 199 -4.20 -5.40 8.14
N GLY A 200 -4.69 -4.71 9.17
CA GLY A 200 -3.99 -3.58 9.79
C GLY A 200 -2.68 -4.01 10.48
N SER A 201 -2.66 -5.18 11.11
CA SER A 201 -1.51 -5.68 11.85
C SER A 201 -0.51 -6.49 11.01
N PHE A 202 -0.81 -6.77 9.74
CA PHE A 202 0.07 -7.60 8.91
C PHE A 202 1.50 -7.03 8.82
N ARG A 203 1.61 -5.70 8.78
CA ARG A 203 2.89 -4.98 8.70
C ARG A 203 3.44 -4.52 10.04
N SER A 204 2.85 -4.97 11.14
CA SER A 204 3.29 -4.67 12.50
C SER A 204 4.69 -5.19 12.78
N GLY A 205 5.70 -4.32 12.67
CA GLY A 205 7.09 -4.67 12.96
C GLY A 205 7.77 -5.41 11.81
N HIS A 206 8.88 -4.87 11.32
CA HIS A 206 9.59 -5.40 10.16
C HIS A 206 10.08 -6.84 10.34
N ARG A 207 10.41 -7.23 11.57
CA ARG A 207 10.83 -8.61 11.91
C ARG A 207 9.68 -9.60 11.98
N LEU A 208 8.42 -9.16 12.00
CA LEU A 208 7.27 -10.05 12.14
C LEU A 208 6.55 -10.31 10.81
N GLN A 209 6.85 -9.55 9.76
CA GLN A 209 6.13 -9.62 8.49
C GLN A 209 6.12 -11.02 7.86
N TRP A 210 7.23 -11.75 7.92
CA TRP A 210 7.30 -13.14 7.44
C TRP A 210 6.51 -14.11 8.31
N TRP A 211 6.48 -13.89 9.64
CA TRP A 211 5.67 -14.68 10.56
C TRP A 211 4.17 -14.40 10.37
N ASN A 212 3.79 -13.15 10.14
CA ASN A 212 2.42 -12.75 9.84
C ASN A 212 1.96 -13.34 8.51
N LEU A 213 2.83 -13.36 7.48
CA LEU A 213 2.57 -14.06 6.22
C LEU A 213 2.34 -15.55 6.48
N LEU A 214 3.20 -16.20 7.26
CA LEU A 214 3.09 -17.61 7.57
C LEU A 214 1.80 -17.95 8.32
N ALA A 215 1.45 -17.14 9.32
CA ALA A 215 0.22 -17.27 10.09
C ALA A 215 -1.02 -17.07 9.22
N MET A 216 -1.02 -16.04 8.36
CA MET A 216 -2.11 -15.79 7.43
C MET A 216 -2.29 -16.96 6.44
N LEU A 217 -1.20 -17.52 5.93
CA LEU A 217 -1.25 -18.70 5.06
C LEU A 217 -1.84 -19.93 5.76
N GLU A 218 -1.55 -20.13 7.05
CA GLU A 218 -2.10 -21.22 7.86
C GLU A 218 -3.58 -21.03 8.18
N LEU A 219 -3.95 -19.82 8.60
CA LEU A 219 -5.29 -19.53 9.12
C LEU A 219 -6.30 -19.19 8.03
N ASP A 220 -5.84 -18.97 6.80
CA ASP A 220 -6.65 -18.48 5.68
C ASP A 220 -7.46 -17.22 6.02
N SER A 221 -6.83 -16.35 6.78
CA SER A 221 -7.49 -15.22 7.42
C SER A 221 -7.73 -14.06 6.46
N LEU A 222 -6.77 -13.78 5.57
CA LEU A 222 -6.87 -12.72 4.57
C LEU A 222 -6.96 -13.32 3.16
N PRO A 223 -7.96 -12.93 2.34
CA PRO A 223 -8.12 -13.47 1.00
C PRO A 223 -7.03 -12.91 0.07
N ILE A 224 -6.05 -13.75 -0.30
CA ILE A 224 -4.95 -13.35 -1.22
C ILE A 224 -5.49 -12.91 -2.60
N ALA A 225 -6.64 -13.44 -3.01
CA ALA A 225 -7.31 -13.04 -4.24
C ALA A 225 -7.89 -11.61 -4.20
N GLU A 226 -7.94 -10.95 -3.04
CA GLU A 226 -8.30 -9.54 -2.94
C GLU A 226 -7.10 -8.65 -3.25
N GLU A 227 -7.26 -7.70 -4.16
CA GLU A 227 -6.18 -6.80 -4.62
C GLU A 227 -5.51 -6.06 -3.45
N SER A 228 -6.30 -5.59 -2.48
CA SER A 228 -5.80 -4.88 -1.30
C SER A 228 -4.83 -5.74 -0.47
N VAL A 229 -5.16 -7.02 -0.28
CA VAL A 229 -4.38 -8.01 0.45
C VAL A 229 -3.14 -8.42 -0.34
N ALA A 230 -3.28 -8.64 -1.65
CA ALA A 230 -2.15 -8.95 -2.53
C ALA A 230 -1.08 -7.85 -2.49
N ILE A 231 -1.51 -6.59 -2.58
CA ILE A 231 -0.64 -5.42 -2.46
C ILE A 231 0.02 -5.38 -1.08
N LEU A 232 -0.76 -5.55 -0.01
CA LEU A 232 -0.24 -5.58 1.37
C LEU A 232 0.89 -6.59 1.52
N ILE A 233 0.71 -7.82 1.02
CA ILE A 233 1.71 -8.89 1.07
C ILE A 233 2.96 -8.52 0.28
N ILE A 234 2.81 -8.14 -1.00
CA ILE A 234 3.94 -7.82 -1.89
C ILE A 234 4.79 -6.69 -1.30
N HIS A 235 4.14 -5.66 -0.77
CA HIS A 235 4.85 -4.54 -0.16
C HIS A 235 5.58 -4.93 1.12
N SER A 236 4.99 -5.81 1.93
CA SER A 236 5.63 -6.31 3.15
C SER A 236 6.91 -7.08 2.83
N ILE A 237 6.85 -8.04 1.89
CA ILE A 237 8.01 -8.87 1.55
C ILE A 237 9.13 -8.08 0.85
N LEU A 238 8.82 -6.94 0.23
CA LEU A 238 9.78 -6.06 -0.43
C LEU A 238 10.36 -4.97 0.47
N GLN A 239 9.84 -4.81 1.70
CA GLN A 239 10.30 -3.78 2.63
C GLN A 239 11.76 -4.02 3.05
N TYR A 240 12.64 -3.08 2.71
CA TYR A 240 14.09 -3.25 2.89
C TYR A 240 14.56 -3.15 4.35
N GLY A 241 13.75 -2.72 5.34
CA GLY A 241 14.06 -2.67 6.78
C GLY A 241 15.41 -2.05 7.20
N PRO A 242 15.72 -1.96 8.50
CA PRO A 242 17.06 -1.59 8.98
C PRO A 242 18.08 -2.66 8.62
N LEU A 243 19.30 -2.23 8.27
CA LEU A 243 20.42 -3.15 8.12
C LEU A 243 20.76 -3.80 9.46
N ALA A 244 21.12 -5.08 9.41
CA ALA A 244 21.61 -5.82 10.55
C ALA A 244 22.99 -5.24 10.97
N MET A 245 22.99 -4.24 11.85
CA MET A 245 24.21 -3.72 12.47
C MET A 245 24.62 -4.66 13.60
N ASP A 246 24.97 -5.87 13.23
CA ASP A 246 25.67 -6.78 14.13
C ASP A 246 27.04 -6.11 14.31
N GLY A 247 27.36 -5.60 15.50
CA GLY A 247 28.52 -4.73 15.79
C GLY A 247 29.92 -5.36 15.58
N LYS A 248 30.06 -6.31 14.66
CA LYS A 248 31.29 -6.84 14.11
C LYS A 248 31.17 -6.81 12.58
N PRO A 249 32.17 -6.31 11.85
CA PRO A 249 32.23 -6.46 10.41
C PRO A 249 32.56 -7.93 10.08
N SER A 250 31.61 -8.83 10.31
CA SER A 250 31.65 -10.18 9.75
C SER A 250 31.04 -10.11 8.36
N ASN A 251 31.81 -10.55 7.38
CA ASN A 251 31.47 -10.74 5.97
C ASN A 251 29.96 -10.74 5.65
N ASN A 252 29.54 -9.74 4.88
CA ASN A 252 28.42 -9.84 3.91
C ASN A 252 27.00 -10.14 4.42
N SER A 253 26.55 -9.61 5.56
CA SER A 253 25.09 -9.53 5.78
C SER A 253 24.49 -8.27 5.14
N TRP A 254 24.37 -8.25 3.81
CA TRP A 254 23.54 -7.28 3.09
C TRP A 254 22.02 -7.50 3.36
N CYS A 255 21.69 -8.53 4.14
CA CYS A 255 20.33 -8.87 4.50
C CYS A 255 19.81 -7.96 5.62
N SER A 256 18.72 -7.29 5.31
CA SER A 256 17.95 -6.51 6.29
C SER A 256 17.45 -7.37 7.44
N GLU A 257 17.30 -6.75 8.61
CA GLU A 257 16.58 -7.37 9.71
C GLU A 257 15.15 -7.82 9.36
N ALA A 258 14.52 -7.19 8.37
CA ALA A 258 13.18 -7.54 7.91
C ALA A 258 13.12 -8.90 7.19
N HIS A 259 14.27 -9.47 6.82
CA HIS A 259 14.35 -10.71 6.05
C HIS A 259 15.21 -11.78 6.71
N LYS A 260 15.61 -11.58 7.98
CA LYS A 260 16.47 -12.53 8.72
C LYS A 260 15.89 -13.94 8.77
N GLN A 261 14.57 -14.09 8.84
CA GLN A 261 13.87 -15.39 8.84
C GLN A 261 14.13 -16.21 7.58
N LEU A 262 14.38 -15.55 6.44
CA LEU A 262 14.68 -16.24 5.18
C LEU A 262 16.07 -16.89 5.16
N LEU A 263 16.89 -16.66 6.19
CA LEU A 263 18.17 -17.33 6.38
C LEU A 263 18.03 -18.62 7.21
N GLU A 264 16.86 -18.89 7.79
CA GLU A 264 16.61 -20.05 8.64
C GLU A 264 15.97 -21.20 7.84
N ASP A 265 16.67 -22.32 7.69
CA ASP A 265 16.20 -23.48 6.92
C ASP A 265 14.82 -24.00 7.36
N ASN A 266 14.56 -24.02 8.68
CA ASN A 266 13.28 -24.47 9.24
C ASN A 266 12.12 -23.55 8.81
N PHE A 267 12.36 -22.24 8.77
CA PHE A 267 11.37 -21.28 8.34
C PHE A 267 11.10 -21.41 6.83
N ILE A 268 12.14 -21.58 6.02
CA ILE A 268 12.01 -21.80 4.58
C ILE A 268 11.21 -23.07 4.27
N ASP A 269 11.48 -24.17 4.99
CA ASP A 269 10.73 -25.42 4.84
C ASP A 269 9.23 -25.20 5.09
N GLU A 270 8.91 -24.53 6.19
CA GLU A 270 7.53 -24.29 6.62
C GLU A 270 6.78 -23.32 5.69
N LEU A 271 7.45 -22.26 5.24
CA LEU A 271 6.89 -21.31 4.27
C LEU A 271 6.65 -21.98 2.92
N THR A 272 7.63 -22.74 2.41
CA THR A 272 7.50 -23.44 1.13
C THR A 272 6.34 -24.43 1.16
N THR A 273 6.17 -25.19 2.25
CA THR A 273 5.06 -26.14 2.39
C THR A 273 3.70 -25.45 2.33
N ARG A 274 3.53 -24.27 2.95
CA ARG A 274 2.26 -23.54 2.89
C ARG A 274 2.00 -22.94 1.51
N LEU A 275 3.01 -22.36 0.87
CA LEU A 275 2.88 -21.81 -0.48
C LEU A 275 2.53 -22.91 -1.49
N ASP A 276 3.14 -24.09 -1.35
CA ASP A 276 2.90 -25.23 -2.24
C ASP A 276 1.43 -25.71 -2.15
N ARG A 277 0.88 -25.80 -0.93
CA ARG A 277 -0.54 -26.10 -0.69
C ARG A 277 -1.46 -25.07 -1.36
N ARG A 278 -1.15 -23.78 -1.21
CA ARG A 278 -1.94 -22.71 -1.85
C ARG A 278 -1.86 -22.73 -3.36
N LEU A 279 -0.73 -23.16 -3.93
CA LEU A 279 -0.62 -23.37 -5.38
C LEU A 279 -1.49 -24.54 -5.85
N ASP A 280 -1.54 -25.64 -5.08
CA ASP A 280 -2.41 -26.78 -5.42
C ASP A 280 -3.88 -26.38 -5.43
N ASP A 281 -4.33 -25.62 -4.43
CA ASP A 281 -5.71 -25.12 -4.36
C ASP A 281 -6.04 -24.17 -5.52
N CYS A 282 -5.05 -23.41 -5.98
CA CYS A 282 -5.19 -22.42 -7.02
C CYS A 282 -5.16 -23.03 -8.43
N GLU A 283 -4.42 -24.12 -8.64
CA GLU A 283 -4.11 -24.68 -9.97
C GLU A 283 -5.35 -24.87 -10.87
N LEU A 284 -6.47 -25.29 -10.29
CA LEU A 284 -7.73 -25.55 -11.01
C LEU A 284 -8.61 -24.30 -11.22
N ASN A 285 -8.30 -23.18 -10.57
CA ASN A 285 -9.08 -21.94 -10.63
C ASN A 285 -8.25 -20.79 -11.20
N TRP A 286 -8.24 -20.69 -12.53
CA TRP A 286 -7.51 -19.64 -13.26
C TRP A 286 -7.98 -18.20 -12.96
N GLN A 287 -9.15 -18.02 -12.33
CA GLN A 287 -9.67 -16.70 -11.91
C GLN A 287 -9.00 -16.18 -10.62
N ASN A 288 -8.10 -16.97 -10.03
CA ASN A 288 -7.31 -16.56 -8.87
C ASN A 288 -5.91 -16.10 -9.30
N GLU A 289 -5.81 -15.28 -10.35
CA GLU A 289 -4.53 -14.84 -10.89
C GLU A 289 -3.65 -14.08 -9.89
N LEU A 290 -4.29 -13.33 -8.99
CA LEU A 290 -3.60 -12.61 -7.93
C LEU A 290 -2.92 -13.55 -6.94
N VAL A 291 -3.48 -14.74 -6.68
CA VAL A 291 -2.86 -15.74 -5.81
C VAL A 291 -1.57 -16.26 -6.43
N LEU A 292 -1.60 -16.62 -7.72
CA LEU A 292 -0.40 -17.08 -8.43
C LEU A 292 0.67 -15.98 -8.49
N LEU A 293 0.27 -14.74 -8.75
CA LEU A 293 1.18 -13.58 -8.76
C LEU A 293 1.85 -13.37 -7.39
N VAL A 294 1.07 -13.34 -6.32
CA VAL A 294 1.59 -13.12 -4.96
C VAL A 294 2.56 -14.23 -4.55
N ILE A 295 2.19 -15.50 -4.78
CA ILE A 295 3.07 -16.64 -4.47
C ILE A 295 4.35 -16.59 -5.30
N THR A 296 4.26 -16.21 -6.57
CA THR A 296 5.44 -16.01 -7.43
C THR A 296 6.35 -14.92 -6.85
N MET A 297 5.79 -13.76 -6.46
CA MET A 297 6.56 -12.66 -5.87
C MET A 297 7.23 -13.07 -4.55
N ILE A 298 6.54 -13.80 -3.68
CA ILE A 298 7.11 -14.36 -2.45
C ILE A 298 8.28 -15.28 -2.79
N THR A 299 8.09 -16.21 -3.73
CA THR A 299 9.10 -17.19 -4.13
C THR A 299 10.33 -16.51 -4.75
N MET A 300 10.15 -15.51 -5.61
CA MET A 300 11.26 -14.75 -6.18
C MET A 300 12.01 -13.96 -5.12
N ARG A 301 11.30 -13.40 -4.13
CA ARG A 301 11.92 -12.72 -2.99
C ARG A 301 12.73 -13.68 -2.13
N MET A 302 12.20 -14.89 -1.88
CA MET A 302 12.94 -15.97 -1.26
C MET A 302 14.22 -16.24 -2.05
N LEU A 303 14.18 -16.49 -3.37
CA LEU A 303 15.39 -16.73 -4.17
C LEU A 303 16.41 -15.58 -4.14
N THR A 304 15.96 -14.33 -3.99
CA THR A 304 16.85 -13.16 -3.96
C THR A 304 17.64 -13.06 -2.65
N ILE A 305 17.07 -13.54 -1.54
CA ILE A 305 17.64 -13.36 -0.18
C ILE A 305 18.13 -14.67 0.42
N CYS A 306 17.51 -15.78 0.04
CA CYS A 306 17.78 -17.13 0.53
C CYS A 306 19.24 -17.47 0.27
N ASN A 307 20.00 -17.52 1.36
CA ASN A 307 21.31 -18.16 1.42
C ASN A 307 21.19 -19.42 2.30
N SER A 308 20.12 -20.18 2.07
CA SER A 308 19.76 -21.36 2.85
C SER A 308 20.08 -22.63 2.06
N THR A 309 20.31 -23.74 2.76
CA THR A 309 20.54 -25.05 2.12
C THR A 309 19.32 -25.56 1.34
N ARG A 310 18.17 -24.86 1.47
CA ARG A 310 16.88 -25.19 0.87
C ARG A 310 16.62 -24.50 -0.46
N GLU A 311 17.61 -23.83 -1.06
CA GLU A 311 17.48 -23.16 -2.37
C GLU A 311 16.76 -24.03 -3.41
N GLY A 312 17.12 -25.31 -3.53
CA GLY A 312 16.49 -26.24 -4.48
C GLY A 312 14.98 -26.41 -4.29
N LYS A 313 14.47 -26.33 -3.05
CA LYS A 313 13.02 -26.37 -2.78
C LYS A 313 12.33 -25.11 -3.28
N VAL A 314 12.94 -23.94 -3.05
CA VAL A 314 12.42 -22.66 -3.51
C VAL A 314 12.42 -22.58 -5.04
N VAL A 315 13.47 -23.11 -5.70
CA VAL A 315 13.53 -23.23 -7.15
C VAL A 315 12.41 -24.14 -7.69
N ASN A 316 12.14 -25.28 -7.04
CA ASN A 316 11.04 -26.15 -7.44
C ASN A 316 9.68 -25.46 -7.32
N LEU A 317 9.48 -24.66 -6.27
CA LEU A 317 8.26 -23.85 -6.11
C LEU A 317 8.11 -22.82 -7.23
N ALA A 318 9.19 -22.15 -7.64
CA ALA A 318 9.19 -21.20 -8.75
C ALA A 318 8.84 -21.89 -10.09
N ILE A 319 9.40 -23.08 -10.33
CA ILE A 319 9.09 -23.90 -11.51
C ILE A 319 7.60 -24.30 -11.50
N LYS A 320 7.04 -24.67 -10.33
CA LYS A 320 5.63 -25.00 -10.19
C LYS A 320 4.74 -23.80 -10.53
N CYS A 321 5.04 -22.61 -10.02
CA CYS A 321 4.33 -21.36 -10.35
C CYS A 321 4.30 -21.13 -11.87
N ARG A 322 5.47 -21.25 -12.52
CA ARG A 322 5.58 -21.08 -13.97
C ARG A 322 4.72 -22.07 -14.75
N ARG A 323 4.75 -23.37 -14.38
CA ARG A 323 3.95 -24.41 -15.04
C ARG A 323 2.45 -24.15 -14.92
N ILE A 324 1.98 -23.70 -13.75
CA ILE A 324 0.57 -23.33 -13.56
C ILE A 324 0.21 -22.14 -14.46
N GLY A 325 1.04 -21.11 -14.49
CA GLY A 325 0.84 -19.95 -15.37
C GLY A 325 0.79 -20.33 -16.86
N GLU A 326 1.71 -21.19 -17.32
CA GLU A 326 1.71 -21.72 -18.70
C GLU A 326 0.41 -22.48 -19.01
N LYS A 327 -0.04 -23.37 -18.12
CA LYS A 327 -1.33 -24.09 -18.28
C LYS A 327 -2.52 -23.14 -18.39
N TRP A 328 -2.56 -22.08 -17.58
CA TRP A 328 -3.64 -21.10 -17.64
C TRP A 328 -3.61 -20.28 -18.91
N ILE A 329 -2.43 -19.90 -19.41
CA ILE A 329 -2.29 -19.22 -20.70
C ILE A 329 -2.85 -20.08 -21.82
N ASP A 330 -2.55 -21.38 -21.84
CA ASP A 330 -3.07 -22.33 -22.82
C ASP A 330 -4.60 -22.43 -22.75
N LEU A 331 -5.15 -22.60 -21.55
CA LEU A 331 -6.60 -22.69 -21.30
C LEU A 331 -7.35 -21.42 -21.75
N ILE A 332 -6.83 -20.25 -21.40
CA ILE A 332 -7.42 -18.96 -21.79
C ILE A 332 -7.33 -18.80 -23.31
N SER A 333 -6.21 -19.18 -23.92
CA SER A 333 -6.02 -19.09 -25.38
C SER A 333 -7.00 -20.00 -26.14
N GLU A 334 -7.25 -21.21 -25.66
CA GLU A 334 -8.26 -22.12 -26.22
C GLU A 334 -9.67 -21.56 -26.08
N THR A 335 -10.00 -21.02 -24.91
CA THR A 335 -11.31 -20.41 -24.63
C THR A 335 -11.59 -19.24 -25.57
N ILE A 336 -10.60 -18.35 -25.77
CA ILE A 336 -10.71 -17.21 -26.68
C ILE A 336 -10.96 -17.70 -28.12
N LYS A 337 -10.20 -18.69 -28.59
CA LYS A 337 -10.36 -19.26 -29.94
C LYS A 337 -11.77 -19.83 -30.16
N PHE A 338 -12.31 -20.53 -29.17
CA PHE A 338 -13.67 -21.09 -29.24
C PHE A 338 -14.74 -19.98 -29.33
N THR A 339 -14.61 -18.91 -28.54
CA THR A 339 -15.54 -17.77 -28.60
C THR A 339 -15.45 -16.93 -29.87
N SER A 340 -14.33 -17.00 -30.61
CA SER A 340 -14.16 -16.31 -31.90
C SER A 340 -14.60 -17.12 -33.12
N SER A 341 -15.14 -18.33 -32.94
CA SER A 341 -15.70 -19.13 -34.04
C SER A 341 -17.12 -18.66 -34.37
N PRO A 342 -17.46 -18.35 -35.62
CA PRO A 342 -18.74 -17.75 -36.00
C PRO A 342 -19.81 -18.84 -36.14
N ASP A 343 -20.43 -19.26 -35.02
CA ASP A 343 -21.55 -20.22 -35.03
C ASP A 343 -22.84 -19.65 -34.40
N PHE A 344 -22.96 -18.32 -34.29
CA PHE A 344 -24.20 -17.64 -33.87
C PHE A 344 -24.78 -16.73 -34.96
N SER A 345 -24.80 -17.22 -36.19
CA SER A 345 -25.62 -16.66 -37.26
C SER A 345 -26.28 -17.77 -38.06
N GLU A 346 -27.21 -18.49 -37.44
CA GLU A 346 -28.38 -19.12 -38.07
C GLU A 346 -29.11 -19.99 -37.04
N VAL A 347 -30.10 -19.41 -36.36
CA VAL A 347 -31.39 -20.10 -36.16
C VAL A 347 -32.47 -19.03 -36.25
N GLU A 348 -33.35 -19.22 -37.23
CA GLU A 348 -34.54 -18.44 -37.59
C GLU A 348 -35.52 -18.15 -36.44
#